data_AF-A0A661PYQ3-F1
#
_entry.id   AF-A0A661PYQ3-F1
#
_cell.length_a   1.000
_cell.length_b   1.000
_cell.length_c   1.000
_cell.angle_alpha   90.00
_cell.angle_beta   90.00
_cell.angle_gamma   90.00
#
_symmetry.space_group_name_H-M   'P 1'
#
loop_
_entity.id
_entity.type
_entity.pdbx_description
1 polymer ?
#
loop_
_entity_poly.entity_id
_entity_poly.type
_entity_poly.pdbx_seq_one_letter_code
_entity_poly.pdbx_strand_id
1 'polypeptide(L)'
;MKKTFFTIITFSLILLIFLPGSATGNDQNVLATLDGKPVTSGDFQNYLKLFDNDPRFRPDTPEARKKLLEHLIDRTILLQYAKKHGYFELKELQRHSSLNQQEKETIILRQLLTDKISNQVHCSQDEIKAYQKAHPQLTS
;
A
#
# COMPACT_ATOMS: atom_id res chain seq x y z
N MET A 1 6.17 56.59 -24.59
CA MET A 1 6.61 55.70 -23.49
C MET A 1 5.37 55.07 -22.86
N LYS A 2 5.29 53.72 -22.85
CA LYS A 2 4.75 52.80 -21.78
C LYS A 2 3.36 53.15 -21.17
N LYS A 3 2.31 52.33 -21.05
CA LYS A 3 2.07 50.86 -20.95
C LYS A 3 0.53 50.68 -20.79
N THR A 4 -0.15 49.90 -21.65
CA THR A 4 -0.87 48.61 -21.42
C THR A 4 -2.01 48.51 -20.37
N PHE A 5 -3.17 48.04 -20.87
CA PHE A 5 -4.05 46.95 -20.38
C PHE A 5 -4.76 47.00 -19.00
N PHE A 6 -6.09 46.75 -18.97
CA PHE A 6 -6.75 45.52 -18.46
C PHE A 6 -8.29 45.74 -18.38
N THR A 7 -9.10 45.20 -19.31
CA THR A 7 -9.77 43.88 -19.35
C THR A 7 -11.07 43.80 -18.54
N ILE A 8 -12.16 43.67 -19.28
CA ILE A 8 -13.57 43.53 -18.89
C ILE A 8 -13.83 42.10 -18.40
N ILE A 9 -14.51 41.97 -17.26
CA ILE A 9 -15.02 40.70 -16.73
C ILE A 9 -16.44 40.51 -17.28
N THR A 10 -16.61 39.59 -18.22
CA THR A 10 -17.93 39.07 -18.62
C THR A 10 -18.11 37.66 -18.10
N PHE A 11 -19.07 37.53 -17.19
CA PHE A 11 -19.57 36.32 -16.57
C PHE A 11 -20.28 35.46 -17.64
N SER A 12 -19.79 34.26 -17.94
CA SER A 12 -20.49 33.30 -18.81
C SER A 12 -20.74 32.01 -18.03
N LEU A 13 -22.01 31.77 -17.76
CA LEU A 13 -22.59 30.59 -17.14
C LEU A 13 -22.66 29.47 -18.18
N ILE A 14 -21.81 28.44 -18.06
CA ILE A 14 -21.88 27.24 -18.90
C ILE A 14 -22.66 26.14 -18.16
N LEU A 15 -23.80 25.80 -18.76
CA LEU A 15 -24.68 24.68 -18.45
C LEU A 15 -24.01 23.37 -18.88
N LEU A 16 -23.73 22.45 -17.94
CA LEU A 16 -23.15 21.14 -18.25
C LEU A 16 -24.26 20.09 -18.39
N ILE A 17 -24.46 19.62 -19.62
CA ILE A 17 -25.38 18.54 -19.98
C ILE A 17 -24.79 17.21 -19.47
N PHE A 18 -25.55 16.49 -18.63
CA PHE A 18 -25.22 15.15 -18.15
C PHE A 18 -25.60 14.12 -19.22
N LEU A 19 -24.61 13.44 -19.81
CA LEU A 19 -24.81 12.24 -20.63
C LEU A 19 -24.71 10.98 -19.73
N PRO A 20 -25.69 10.06 -19.76
CA PRO A 20 -25.56 8.79 -19.05
C PRO A 20 -24.62 7.88 -19.85
N GLY A 21 -23.37 7.79 -19.40
CA GLY A 21 -22.35 6.91 -19.95
C GLY A 21 -22.54 5.46 -19.49
N SER A 22 -22.66 4.57 -20.46
CA SER A 22 -22.78 3.11 -20.35
C SER A 22 -21.70 2.48 -19.46
N ALA A 23 -22.11 1.56 -18.60
CA ALA A 23 -21.24 0.76 -17.73
C ALA A 23 -20.37 -0.21 -18.54
N THR A 24 -19.17 0.21 -18.89
CA THR A 24 -18.03 -0.68 -19.12
C THR A 24 -17.33 -0.87 -17.77
N GLY A 25 -17.00 -2.11 -17.39
CA GLY A 25 -16.32 -2.41 -16.13
C GLY A 25 -15.03 -1.60 -16.01
N ASN A 26 -15.09 -0.51 -15.25
CA ASN A 26 -14.02 0.48 -15.24
C ASN A 26 -13.03 0.11 -14.14
N ASP A 27 -11.87 -0.42 -14.54
CA ASP A 27 -10.69 -0.62 -13.67
C ASP A 27 -10.20 0.69 -13.02
N GLN A 28 -10.79 1.83 -13.38
CA GLN A 28 -10.48 3.15 -12.84
C GLN A 28 -11.45 3.62 -11.74
N ASN A 29 -12.37 2.76 -11.26
CA ASN A 29 -13.23 3.16 -10.14
C ASN A 29 -12.36 3.41 -8.89
N VAL A 30 -12.41 4.62 -8.33
CA VAL A 30 -11.58 5.00 -7.18
C VAL A 30 -12.20 4.40 -5.91
N LEU A 31 -11.46 3.51 -5.25
CA LEU A 31 -11.87 2.85 -4.01
C LEU A 31 -11.38 3.59 -2.77
N ALA A 32 -10.23 4.26 -2.86
CA ALA A 32 -9.68 5.11 -1.80
C ALA A 32 -8.79 6.20 -2.39
N THR A 33 -8.42 7.20 -1.58
CA THR A 33 -7.44 8.24 -1.95
C THR A 33 -6.40 8.35 -0.85
N LEU A 34 -5.12 8.27 -1.22
CA LEU A 34 -3.96 8.36 -0.32
C LEU A 34 -3.05 9.50 -0.78
N ASP A 35 -2.92 10.55 0.03
CA ASP A 35 -2.14 11.75 -0.30
C ASP A 35 -2.49 12.34 -1.68
N GLY A 36 -3.79 12.36 -2.02
CA GLY A 36 -4.29 12.83 -3.31
C GLY A 36 -4.09 11.86 -4.49
N LYS A 37 -3.54 10.66 -4.26
CA LYS A 37 -3.41 9.60 -5.27
C LYS A 37 -4.55 8.58 -5.13
N PRO A 38 -5.26 8.24 -6.22
CA PRO A 38 -6.31 7.25 -6.17
C PRO A 38 -5.74 5.83 -5.99
N VAL A 39 -6.41 5.03 -5.16
CA VAL A 39 -6.32 3.57 -5.16
C VAL A 39 -7.56 3.06 -5.88
N THR A 40 -7.36 2.35 -6.99
CA THR A 40 -8.43 2.00 -7.92
C THR A 40 -8.91 0.56 -7.76
N SER A 41 -10.04 0.24 -8.40
CA SER A 41 -10.53 -1.13 -8.53
C SER A 41 -9.54 -2.03 -9.27
N GLY A 42 -8.80 -1.49 -10.25
CA GLY A 42 -7.72 -2.20 -10.94
C GLY A 42 -6.55 -2.55 -10.00
N ASP A 43 -6.14 -1.62 -9.14
CA ASP A 43 -5.09 -1.87 -8.13
C ASP A 43 -5.52 -3.00 -7.18
N PHE A 44 -6.78 -2.96 -6.73
CA PHE A 44 -7.33 -3.99 -5.86
C PHE A 44 -7.44 -5.35 -6.56
N GLN A 45 -7.86 -5.39 -7.82
CA GLN A 45 -7.86 -6.62 -8.61
C GLN A 45 -6.45 -7.19 -8.81
N ASN A 46 -5.46 -6.34 -9.08
CA ASN A 46 -4.07 -6.79 -9.21
C ASN A 46 -3.51 -7.32 -7.88
N TYR A 47 -3.91 -6.73 -6.76
CA TYR A 47 -3.57 -7.24 -5.44
C TYR A 47 -4.22 -8.61 -5.16
N LEU A 48 -5.49 -8.79 -5.55
CA LEU A 48 -6.18 -10.08 -5.44
C LEU A 48 -5.47 -11.20 -6.21
N LYS A 49 -4.89 -10.90 -7.38
CA LYS A 49 -4.17 -11.89 -8.19
C LYS A 49 -2.96 -12.51 -7.49
N LEU A 50 -2.39 -11.85 -6.47
CA LEU A 50 -1.31 -12.42 -5.67
C LEU A 50 -1.74 -13.68 -4.91
N PHE A 51 -3.04 -13.82 -4.68
CA PHE A 51 -3.64 -14.91 -3.93
C PHE A 51 -4.32 -15.94 -4.83
N ASP A 52 -4.24 -15.79 -6.16
CA ASP A 52 -4.95 -16.68 -7.09
C ASP A 52 -4.51 -18.15 -6.99
N ASN A 53 -3.26 -18.38 -6.57
CA ASN A 53 -2.69 -19.71 -6.39
C ASN A 53 -3.07 -20.35 -5.04
N ASP A 54 -3.73 -19.62 -4.14
CA ASP A 54 -4.14 -20.13 -2.84
C ASP A 54 -5.57 -19.67 -2.49
N PRO A 55 -6.56 -20.55 -2.71
CA PRO A 55 -7.98 -20.25 -2.47
C PRO A 55 -8.30 -19.78 -1.05
N ARG A 56 -7.45 -20.10 -0.06
CA ARG A 56 -7.65 -19.71 1.35
C ARG A 56 -7.54 -18.20 1.55
N PHE A 57 -6.90 -17.49 0.63
CA PHE A 57 -6.68 -16.05 0.71
C PHE A 57 -7.61 -15.26 -0.23
N ARG A 58 -8.61 -15.90 -0.84
CA ARG A 58 -9.64 -15.21 -1.61
C ARG A 58 -10.77 -14.72 -0.69
N PRO A 59 -11.04 -13.41 -0.63
CA PRO A 59 -12.14 -12.90 0.17
C PRO A 59 -13.48 -13.22 -0.49
N ASP A 60 -14.31 -13.99 0.22
CA ASP A 60 -15.62 -14.46 -0.21
C ASP A 60 -16.77 -13.56 0.28
N THR A 61 -16.54 -12.78 1.35
CA THR A 61 -17.52 -11.85 1.93
C THR A 61 -17.16 -10.38 1.68
N PRO A 62 -18.15 -9.46 1.63
CA PRO A 62 -17.90 -8.02 1.55
C PRO A 62 -16.95 -7.51 2.65
N GLU A 63 -17.09 -8.03 3.87
CA GLU A 63 -16.26 -7.68 5.02
C GLU A 63 -14.81 -8.13 4.81
N ALA A 64 -14.59 -9.36 4.32
CA ALA A 64 -13.25 -9.83 3.98
C ALA A 64 -12.63 -9.01 2.85
N ARG A 65 -13.42 -8.60 1.84
CA ARG A 65 -12.96 -7.72 0.76
C ARG A 65 -12.54 -6.36 1.28
N LYS A 66 -13.31 -5.78 2.21
CA LYS A 66 -12.99 -4.51 2.86
C LYS A 66 -11.67 -4.60 3.64
N LYS A 67 -11.49 -5.63 4.47
CA LYS A 67 -10.22 -5.86 5.19
C LYS A 67 -9.03 -5.99 4.24
N LEU A 68 -9.22 -6.69 3.12
CA LEU A 68 -8.16 -6.82 2.13
C LEU A 68 -7.83 -5.50 1.44
N LEU A 69 -8.82 -4.65 1.20
CA LEU A 69 -8.60 -3.29 0.68
C LEU A 69 -7.84 -2.43 1.71
N GLU A 70 -8.16 -2.54 3.00
CA GLU A 70 -7.40 -1.88 4.08
C GLU A 70 -5.94 -2.34 4.07
N HIS A 71 -5.68 -3.65 3.92
CA HIS A 71 -4.32 -4.17 3.78
C HIS A 71 -3.59 -3.62 2.54
N LEU A 72 -4.27 -3.46 1.41
CA LEU A 72 -3.68 -2.83 0.22
C LEU A 72 -3.30 -1.37 0.48
N ILE A 73 -4.15 -0.64 1.20
CA ILE A 73 -3.90 0.75 1.60
C ILE A 73 -2.65 0.82 2.49
N ASP A 74 -2.60 0.01 3.54
CA ASP A 74 -1.45 -0.05 4.46
C ASP A 74 -0.16 -0.38 3.72
N ARG A 75 -0.20 -1.40 2.86
CA ARG A 75 0.92 -1.79 2.00
C ARG A 75 1.38 -0.61 1.14
N THR A 76 0.44 0.13 0.56
CA THR A 76 0.73 1.29 -0.30
C THR A 76 1.42 2.39 0.49
N ILE A 77 0.93 2.72 1.68
CA ILE A 77 1.52 3.72 2.57
C ILE A 77 2.96 3.33 2.93
N LEU A 78 3.18 2.06 3.31
CA LEU A 78 4.51 1.56 3.66
C LEU A 78 5.47 1.59 2.47
N LEU A 79 5.02 1.23 1.26
CA LEU A 79 5.85 1.31 0.05
C LEU A 79 6.21 2.75 -0.32
N GLN A 80 5.28 3.69 -0.14
CA GLN A 80 5.57 5.11 -0.34
C GLN A 80 6.61 5.61 0.67
N TYR A 81 6.48 5.22 1.94
CA TYR A 81 7.47 5.52 2.96
C TYR A 81 8.83 4.91 2.60
N ALA A 82 8.87 3.63 2.25
CA ALA A 82 10.08 2.90 1.88
C ALA A 82 10.82 3.57 0.72
N LYS A 83 10.08 3.98 -0.32
CA LYS A 83 10.62 4.72 -1.47
C LYS A 83 11.23 6.05 -1.06
N LYS A 84 10.55 6.82 -0.20
CA LYS A 84 11.08 8.09 0.31
C LYS A 84 12.35 7.92 1.14
N HIS A 85 12.61 6.74 1.70
CA HIS A 85 13.73 6.47 2.60
C HIS A 85 14.82 5.57 1.99
N GLY A 86 14.83 5.40 0.67
CA GLY A 86 15.94 4.74 -0.02
C GLY A 86 15.93 3.21 0.01
N TYR A 87 14.80 2.58 0.38
CA TYR A 87 14.71 1.12 0.43
C TYR A 87 14.59 0.47 -0.96
N PHE A 88 14.31 1.24 -2.01
CA PHE A 88 14.25 0.71 -3.39
C PHE A 88 15.64 0.57 -4.01
N GLU A 89 16.65 1.15 -3.38
CA GLU A 89 18.04 1.22 -3.82
C GLU A 89 18.94 0.20 -3.09
N LEU A 90 18.33 -0.69 -2.29
CA LEU A 90 19.05 -1.74 -1.57
C LEU A 90 19.85 -2.62 -2.55
N LYS A 91 21.14 -2.81 -2.25
CA LYS A 91 22.05 -3.69 -3.02
C LYS A 91 21.50 -5.10 -3.16
N GLU A 92 20.75 -5.58 -2.17
CA GLU A 92 20.11 -6.90 -2.20
C GLU A 92 19.13 -7.03 -3.36
N LEU A 93 18.35 -5.99 -3.67
CA LEU A 93 17.42 -6.01 -4.80
C LEU A 93 18.16 -6.08 -6.14
N GLN A 94 19.35 -5.47 -6.23
CA GLN A 94 20.19 -5.52 -7.44
C GLN A 94 20.78 -6.92 -7.67
N ARG A 95 21.05 -7.68 -6.61
CA ARG A 95 21.55 -9.06 -6.69
C ARG A 95 20.49 -10.05 -7.15
N HIS A 96 19.21 -9.69 -7.05
CA HIS A 96 18.07 -10.54 -7.40
C HIS A 96 17.28 -9.95 -8.57
N SER A 97 17.95 -9.78 -9.71
CA SER A 97 17.38 -9.20 -10.94
C SER A 97 16.21 -10.02 -11.51
N SER A 98 16.13 -11.31 -11.21
CA SER A 98 15.05 -12.21 -11.64
C SER A 98 13.72 -12.00 -10.91
N LEU A 99 13.71 -11.24 -9.80
CA LEU A 99 12.49 -10.99 -9.05
C LEU A 99 11.54 -10.07 -9.82
N ASN A 100 10.26 -10.43 -9.80
CA ASN A 100 9.21 -9.54 -10.26
C ASN A 100 9.02 -8.37 -9.29
N GLN A 101 8.20 -7.40 -9.70
CA GLN A 101 7.99 -6.17 -8.93
C GLN A 101 7.41 -6.46 -7.53
N GLN A 102 6.45 -7.38 -7.42
CA GLN A 102 5.80 -7.69 -6.14
C GLN A 102 6.70 -8.43 -5.16
N GLU A 103 7.58 -9.29 -5.66
CA GLU A 103 8.63 -9.95 -4.86
C GLU A 103 9.62 -8.92 -4.32
N LYS A 104 10.09 -7.98 -5.16
CA LYS A 104 10.96 -6.88 -4.75
C LYS A 104 10.32 -6.03 -3.66
N GLU A 105 9.06 -5.63 -3.87
CA GLU A 105 8.29 -4.88 -2.87
C GLU A 105 8.13 -5.63 -1.54
N THR A 106 7.98 -6.96 -1.58
CA THR A 106 7.88 -7.78 -0.37
C THR A 106 9.19 -7.78 0.41
N ILE A 107 10.34 -7.87 -0.27
CA ILE A 107 11.67 -7.74 0.37
C ILE A 107 11.85 -6.35 0.97
N ILE A 108 11.50 -5.30 0.21
CA ILE A 108 11.55 -3.89 0.66
C ILE A 108 10.78 -3.71 1.97
N LEU A 109 9.52 -4.17 2.01
CA LEU A 109 8.67 -4.04 3.18
C LEU A 109 9.21 -4.86 4.36
N ARG A 110 9.73 -6.06 4.11
CA ARG A 110 10.34 -6.88 5.16
C ARG A 110 11.55 -6.19 5.78
N GLN A 111 12.42 -5.61 4.97
CA GLN A 111 13.57 -4.86 5.45
C GLN A 111 13.14 -3.63 6.25
N LEU A 112 12.17 -2.86 5.73
CA LEU A 112 11.61 -1.70 6.44
C LEU A 112 11.08 -2.08 7.83
N LEU A 113 10.26 -3.13 7.93
CA LEU A 113 9.69 -3.57 9.21
C LEU A 113 10.76 -4.10 10.16
N THR A 114 11.78 -4.76 9.63
CA THR A 114 12.91 -5.22 10.43
C THR A 114 13.65 -4.03 11.06
N ASP A 115 13.95 -3.01 10.28
CA ASP A 115 14.69 -1.83 10.75
C ASP A 115 13.87 -0.96 11.71
N LYS A 116 12.57 -0.80 11.45
CA LYS A 116 11.70 0.10 12.23
C LYS A 116 11.01 -0.54 13.42
N ILE A 117 10.88 -1.86 13.44
CA ILE A 117 10.14 -2.58 14.49
C ILE A 117 11.05 -3.60 15.14
N SER A 118 11.46 -4.64 14.40
CA SER A 118 12.14 -5.79 14.99
C SER A 118 13.44 -5.41 15.69
N ASN A 119 14.25 -4.54 15.08
CA ASN A 119 15.53 -4.09 15.65
C ASN A 119 15.37 -3.15 16.87
N GLN A 120 14.16 -2.67 17.15
CA GLN A 120 13.87 -1.83 18.31
C GLN A 120 13.41 -2.66 19.52
N VAL A 121 13.10 -3.95 19.32
CA VAL A 121 12.66 -4.84 20.39
C VAL A 121 13.87 -5.43 21.10
N HIS A 122 14.00 -5.12 22.39
CA HIS A 122 15.01 -5.72 23.25
C HIS A 122 14.32 -6.59 24.28
N CYS A 123 14.73 -7.86 24.38
CA CYS A 123 14.30 -8.76 25.45
C CYS A 123 15.45 -8.92 26.44
N SER A 124 15.19 -8.60 27.71
CA SER A 124 16.17 -8.73 28.77
C SER A 124 16.32 -10.19 29.21
N GLN A 125 17.48 -10.53 29.77
CA GLN A 125 17.70 -11.87 30.31
C GLN A 125 16.76 -12.19 31.48
N ASP A 126 16.30 -11.18 32.22
CA ASP A 126 15.38 -11.36 33.34
C ASP A 126 13.97 -11.71 32.85
N GLU A 127 13.50 -11.08 31.77
CA GLU A 127 12.23 -11.45 31.11
C GLU A 127 12.29 -12.88 30.57
N ILE A 128 13.42 -13.27 29.97
CA ILE A 128 13.63 -14.64 29.46
C ILE A 128 13.55 -15.65 30.61
N LYS A 129 14.28 -15.40 31.72
CA LYS A 129 14.26 -16.28 32.90
C LYS A 129 12.89 -16.35 33.56
N ALA A 130 12.19 -15.21 33.67
CA ALA A 130 10.84 -15.15 34.21
C ALA A 130 9.88 -15.99 33.36
N TYR A 131 9.97 -15.88 32.03
CA TYR A 131 9.16 -16.66 31.10
C TYR A 131 9.46 -18.16 31.20
N GLN A 132 10.73 -18.56 31.27
CA GLN A 132 11.13 -19.97 31.45
C GLN A 132 10.63 -20.56 32.76
N LYS A 133 10.74 -19.82 33.87
CA LYS A 133 10.24 -20.26 35.18
C LYS A 133 8.71 -20.44 35.19
N ALA A 134 7.98 -19.59 34.46
CA ALA A 134 6.53 -19.71 34.30
C ALA A 134 6.12 -20.88 33.38
N HIS A 135 7.02 -21.37 32.53
CA HIS A 135 6.77 -22.42 31.55
C HIS A 135 7.84 -23.53 31.60
N PRO A 136 7.97 -24.25 32.73
CA PRO A 136 9.03 -25.24 32.93
C PRO A 136 9.06 -26.38 31.89
N GLN A 137 7.93 -26.65 31.22
CA GLN A 137 7.81 -27.62 30.13
C GLN A 137 8.62 -27.26 28.87
N LEU A 138 9.04 -26.00 28.72
CA LEU A 138 9.83 -25.54 27.57
C LEU A 138 11.35 -25.66 27.78
N THR A 139 11.77 -25.98 29.00
CA THR A 139 13.19 -26.04 29.40
C THR A 139 13.61 -27.41 29.93
N SER A 140 12.70 -28.39 29.91
CA SER A 140 12.94 -29.78 30.34
C SER A 140 13.64 -30.60 29.26
#